data_AF-A0A172ZE56-F1
#
_entry.id   AF-A0A172ZE56-F1
#
_cell.length_a   1.000
_cell.length_b   1.000
_cell.length_c   1.000
_cell.angle_alpha   90.00
_cell.angle_beta   90.00
_cell.angle_gamma   90.00
#
_symmetry.space_group_name_H-M   'P 1'
#
loop_
_entity.id
_entity.type
_entity.pdbx_description
1 polymer ?
#
loop_
_entity_poly.entity_id
_entity_poly.type
_entity_poly.pdbx_seq_one_letter_code
_entity_poly.pdbx_strand_id
1 'polypeptide(L)' 'MMKEDLRIAAGILIVAPIIVVLYLIFNSELLLPPGYSLALDGYVISRTLMMIFGLYLVTQLGYFILKMKKKD' A
#
# COMPACT_ATOMS: atom_id res chain seq x y z
N MET A 1 -2.63 -2.06 28.95
CA MET A 1 -3.07 -1.62 27.61
C MET A 1 -4.55 -1.94 27.51
N MET A 2 -5.42 -0.93 27.42
CA MET A 2 -6.86 -1.18 27.37
C MET A 2 -7.21 -1.81 26.02
N LYS A 3 -8.26 -2.65 25.96
CA LYS A 3 -8.72 -3.28 24.71
C LYS A 3 -9.04 -2.25 23.61
N GLU A 4 -9.30 -1.01 24.01
CA GLU A 4 -9.55 0.14 23.14
C GLU A 4 -8.29 0.58 22.36
N ASP A 5 -7.15 0.73 23.05
CA ASP A 5 -5.87 1.16 22.45
C ASP A 5 -5.41 0.18 21.35
N LEU A 6 -5.63 -1.11 21.58
CA LEU A 6 -5.35 -2.20 20.62
C LEU A 6 -6.20 -2.10 19.36
N ARG A 7 -7.49 -1.75 19.50
CA ARG A 7 -8.41 -1.58 18.36
C ARG A 7 -8.01 -0.38 17.51
N ILE A 8 -7.63 0.72 18.15
CA ILE A 8 -7.17 1.92 17.47
C ILE A 8 -5.87 1.64 16.72
N ALA A 9 -4.90 0.99 17.37
CA ALA A 9 -3.63 0.61 16.73
C ALA A 9 -3.85 -0.33 15.54
N ALA A 10 -4.74 -1.32 15.66
CA ALA A 10 -5.10 -2.21 14.56
C ALA A 10 -5.77 -1.46 13.39
N GLY A 11 -6.65 -0.49 13.70
CA GLY A 11 -7.25 0.39 12.70
C GLY A 11 -6.19 1.19 11.93
N ILE A 12 -5.23 1.78 12.64
CA ILE A 12 -4.13 2.55 12.03
C ILE A 12 -3.27 1.64 11.14
N LEU A 13 -2.92 0.44 11.61
CA LEU A 13 -2.11 -0.54 10.87
C LEU A 13 -2.76 -1.01 9.56
N ILE A 14 -4.09 -0.93 9.45
CA ILE A 14 -4.82 -1.25 8.21
C ILE A 14 -4.98 -0.02 7.33
N VAL A 15 -5.38 1.11 7.91
CA VAL A 15 -5.72 2.33 7.16
C VAL A 15 -4.46 3.02 6.61
N ALA A 16 -3.38 3.08 7.38
CA ALA A 16 -2.14 3.73 6.96
C ALA A 16 -1.55 3.16 5.65
N PRO A 17 -1.35 1.84 5.48
CA PRO A 17 -0.82 1.29 4.22
C PRO A 17 -1.76 1.51 3.04
N ILE A 18 -3.09 1.50 3.24
CA ILE A 18 -4.06 1.82 2.19
C ILE A 18 -3.89 3.28 1.72
N ILE A 19 -3.80 4.22 2.66
CA ILE A 19 -3.58 5.64 2.35
C ILE A 19 -2.26 5.83 1.62
N VAL A 20 -1.18 5.17 2.06
CA VAL A 20 0.13 5.25 1.40
C VAL A 20 0.06 4.74 -0.04
N VAL A 21 -0.59 3.59 -0.28
CA VAL A 21 -0.74 3.07 -1.64
C VAL A 21 -1.56 4.01 -2.51
N LEU A 22 -2.70 4.52 -2.02
CA LEU A 22 -3.50 5.50 -2.75
C LEU A 22 -2.67 6.75 -3.08
N TYR A 23 -1.93 7.27 -2.10
CA TYR A 23 -1.06 8.43 -2.30
C TYR A 23 0.00 8.19 -3.38
N LEU A 24 0.66 7.03 -3.38
CA LEU A 24 1.66 6.66 -4.38
C LEU A 24 1.05 6.44 -5.78
N ILE A 25 -0.20 5.98 -5.87
CA ILE A 25 -0.92 5.81 -7.14
C ILE A 25 -1.23 7.17 -7.79
N PHE A 26 -1.61 8.16 -6.99
CA PHE A 26 -1.89 9.52 -7.47
C PHE A 26 -0.63 10.38 -7.64
N ASN A 27 0.45 10.06 -6.92
CA ASN A 27 1.74 10.75 -6.97
C ASN A 27 2.85 9.82 -7.47
N SER A 28 2.57 9.08 -8.56
CA SER A 28 3.50 8.09 -9.13
C SER A 28 4.85 8.67 -9.50
N GLU A 29 4.91 9.98 -9.76
CA GLU A 29 6.13 10.73 -10.05
C GLU A 29 7.16 10.69 -8.91
N LEU A 30 6.73 10.46 -7.65
CA LEU A 30 7.64 10.31 -6.51
C LEU A 30 8.53 9.07 -6.62
N LEU A 31 8.06 8.05 -7.31
CA LEU A 31 8.74 6.77 -7.46
C LEU A 31 9.39 6.60 -8.84
N LEU A 32 9.07 7.50 -9.78
CA LEU A 32 9.59 7.47 -11.13
C LEU A 32 10.78 8.43 -11.23
N PRO A 33 11.95 7.96 -11.72
CA PRO A 33 13.09 8.83 -11.95
C PRO A 33 12.74 9.97 -12.93
N PRO A 34 13.30 11.18 -12.74
CA PRO A 34 13.11 12.27 -13.68
C PRO A 34 13.59 11.87 -15.08
N GLY A 35 12.79 12.18 -16.11
CA GLY A 35 13.05 11.79 -17.50
C GLY A 35 12.31 10.52 -17.97
N TYR A 36 11.72 9.75 -17.05
CA TYR A 36 10.91 8.57 -17.42
C TYR A 36 9.60 8.95 -18.14
N SER A 37 9.15 10.19 -17.99
CA SER A 37 8.00 10.76 -18.70
C SER A 37 8.21 10.91 -20.21
N LEU A 38 9.47 10.88 -20.68
CA LEU A 38 9.80 10.91 -22.11
C LEU A 38 9.49 9.58 -22.80
N ALA A 39 9.47 8.48 -22.04
CA ALA A 39 9.07 7.16 -22.50
C ALA A 39 7.63 6.89 -22.05
N LEU A 40 6.67 7.37 -22.85
CA LEU A 40 5.23 7.31 -22.52
C LEU A 40 4.77 5.90 -22.13
N ASP A 41 5.23 4.88 -22.87
CA ASP A 41 4.91 3.47 -22.60
C ASP A 41 5.52 2.99 -21.28
N GLY A 42 6.77 3.37 -21.01
CA GLY A 42 7.44 3.08 -19.74
C GLY A 42 6.71 3.70 -18.57
N TYR A 43 6.30 4.96 -18.69
CA TYR A 43 5.54 5.67 -17.67
C TYR A 43 4.22 4.96 -17.32
N VAL A 44 3.45 4.54 -18.34
CA VAL A 44 2.19 3.83 -18.15
C VAL A 44 2.41 2.45 -17.51
N ILE A 45 3.39 1.68 -17.98
CA ILE A 45 3.71 0.36 -17.45
C ILE A 45 4.16 0.45 -15.99
N SER A 46 5.10 1.34 -15.66
CA SER A 46 5.61 1.49 -14.29
C SER A 46 4.52 1.95 -13.33
N ARG A 47 3.67 2.88 -13.74
CA ARG A 47 2.51 3.30 -12.94
C ARG A 47 1.54 2.14 -12.69
N THR A 48 1.29 1.32 -13.71
CA THR A 48 0.42 0.15 -13.61
C THR A 48 1.01 -0.90 -12.66
N LEU A 49 2.32 -1.17 -12.77
CA LEU A 49 3.01 -2.09 -11.87
C LEU A 49 2.98 -1.63 -10.41
N MET A 50 3.17 -0.33 -10.16
CA MET A 50 3.06 0.22 -8.80
C MET A 50 1.66 0.04 -8.21
N MET A 51 0.61 0.23 -9.01
CA MET A 51 -0.76 -0.05 -8.55
C MET A 51 -0.93 -1.53 -8.19
N ILE A 52 -0.50 -2.43 -9.07
CA ILE A 52 -0.63 -3.88 -8.86
C ILE A 52 0.13 -4.33 -7.61
N PHE A 53 1.40 -3.94 -7.47
CA PHE A 53 2.21 -4.32 -6.30
C PHE A 53 1.73 -3.66 -5.02
N GLY A 54 1.27 -2.39 -5.06
CA GLY A 54 0.68 -1.72 -3.91
C GLY A 54 -0.56 -2.44 -3.39
N LEU A 55 -1.49 -2.76 -4.29
CA LEU A 55 -2.71 -3.52 -3.95
C LEU A 55 -2.39 -4.92 -3.44
N TYR A 56 -1.41 -5.60 -4.05
CA TYR A 56 -0.94 -6.91 -3.60
C TYR A 56 -0.39 -6.86 -2.17
N LEU A 57 0.47 -5.89 -1.86
CA LEU A 57 1.06 -5.74 -0.52
C LEU A 57 0.00 -5.44 0.54
N VAL A 58 -0.96 -4.57 0.24
CA VAL A 58 -2.11 -4.29 1.13
C VAL A 58 -2.91 -5.57 1.40
N THR A 59 -3.16 -6.37 0.35
CA THR A 59 -3.89 -7.64 0.46
C THR A 59 -3.11 -8.65 1.32
N GLN A 60 -1.80 -8.79 1.10
CA GLN A 60 -0.94 -9.66 1.91
C GLN A 60 -0.87 -9.22 3.38
N LEU A 61 -0.80 -7.91 3.64
CA LEU A 61 -0.89 -7.35 4.99
C LEU A 61 -2.20 -7.72 5.68
N GLY A 62 -3.33 -7.61 4.97
CA GLY A 62 -4.63 -8.04 5.48
C GLY A 62 -4.64 -9.54 5.84
N TYR A 63 -4.13 -10.40 4.97
CA TYR A 63 -4.01 -11.83 5.25
C TYR A 63 -3.08 -12.14 6.42
N PHE A 64 -1.95 -11.43 6.53
CA PHE A 64 -1.01 -11.58 7.64
C PHE A 64 -1.68 -11.28 8.98
N ILE A 65 -2.39 -10.15 9.07
CA ILE A 65 -3.12 -9.75 10.29
C ILE A 65 -4.21 -10.78 10.64
N LEU A 66 -5.00 -11.23 9.65
CA LEU A 66 -6.03 -12.25 9.88
C LEU A 66 -5.46 -13.59 10.34
N LYS A 67 -4.31 -13.99 9.80
CA LYS A 67 -3.64 -15.23 10.18
C LYS A 67 -3.07 -15.15 11.60
N MET A 68 -2.53 -14.00 12.00
CA MET A 68 -2.11 -13.78 13.40
C MET A 68 -3.28 -13.89 14.35
N LYS A 69 -4.43 -13.26 14.02
CA LYS A 69 -5.65 -13.35 14.85
C LYS A 69 -6.19 -14.77 15.04
N LYS A 70 -5.96 -15.69 14.08
CA LYS A 70 -6.45 -17.07 14.15
C LYS A 70 -5.53 -17.99 14.96
N LYS A 71 -4.32 -17.55 15.29
CA LYS A 71 -3.31 -18.34 16.02
C LYS A 71 -3.37 -18.13 17.54
N ASP A 72 -4.06 -17.09 17.98
CA ASP A 72 -4.50 -16.85 19.37
C ASP A 72 -5.91 -17.40 19.59
#